data_AF-A0A830HUZ1-F1
#
_entry.id   AF-A0A830HUZ1-F1
#
_cell.length_a   1.000
_cell.length_b   1.000
_cell.length_c   1.000
_cell.angle_alpha   90.00
_cell.angle_beta   90.00
_cell.angle_gamma   90.00
#
_symmetry.space_group_name_H-M   'P 1'
#
loop_
_entity.id
_entity.type
_entity.pdbx_description
1 polymer ?
#
loop_
_entity_poly.entity_id
_entity_poly.type
_entity_poly.pdbx_seq_one_letter_code
_entity_poly.pdbx_strand_id
1 'polypeptide(L)'
;MGGKKGESKKDRAAAAEAERGAQKAKAEEDAMWEAAGEGKKGKGAARKDDAANKQAEAARRKAEAKALEEAELAMMKKAPKGKNTRPASGKLTQAQIAQNKAKQEKEEAARQAQLAEAQRRQVSESDYEKMVDVSNTNRHDDVIEARSVEAALSALSVGDEGPDERTATRRRKAAYEAYFERQLPLMKDEKPGLKLAQYKSMIFELWKKDPSNPENAAKK
;
A
#
# COMPACT_ATOMS: atom_id res chain seq x y z
N MET A 1 75.24 -21.50 -45.11
CA MET A 1 74.58 -21.28 -43.81
C MET A 1 73.40 -20.33 -44.00
N GLY A 2 72.17 -20.84 -44.17
CA GLY A 2 71.01 -20.02 -44.59
C GLY A 2 69.72 -20.18 -43.76
N GLY A 3 69.73 -20.90 -42.63
CA GLY A 3 68.51 -21.19 -41.86
C GLY A 3 68.07 -20.10 -40.86
N LYS A 4 69.04 -19.35 -40.30
CA LYS A 4 68.84 -18.60 -39.05
C LYS A 4 67.84 -17.42 -39.09
N LYS A 5 67.56 -16.85 -40.27
CA LYS A 5 66.64 -15.69 -40.43
C LYS A 5 65.19 -16.10 -40.68
N GLY A 6 64.97 -17.32 -41.17
CA GLY A 6 63.64 -17.92 -41.34
C GLY A 6 63.09 -18.43 -40.01
N GLU A 7 63.95 -19.03 -39.19
CA GLU A 7 63.64 -19.44 -37.81
C GLU A 7 63.12 -18.26 -36.97
N SER A 8 63.80 -17.10 -36.96
CA SER A 8 63.39 -15.96 -36.12
C SER A 8 62.02 -15.34 -36.44
N LYS A 9 61.56 -15.41 -37.70
CA LYS A 9 60.20 -14.95 -38.08
C LYS A 9 59.15 -15.98 -37.70
N LYS A 10 59.48 -17.27 -37.84
CA LYS A 10 58.64 -18.39 -37.44
C LYS A 10 58.46 -18.41 -35.91
N ASP A 11 59.51 -18.07 -35.16
CA ASP A 11 59.49 -17.98 -33.69
C ASP A 11 58.61 -16.82 -33.19
N ARG A 12 58.62 -15.65 -33.85
CA ARG A 12 57.74 -14.52 -33.50
C ARG A 12 56.27 -14.79 -33.85
N ALA A 13 56.02 -15.46 -34.97
CA ALA A 13 54.67 -15.88 -35.34
C ALA A 13 54.13 -16.91 -34.35
N ALA A 14 54.96 -17.88 -33.93
CA ALA A 14 54.62 -18.85 -32.90
C ALA A 14 54.38 -18.18 -31.52
N ALA A 15 55.17 -17.16 -31.15
CA ALA A 15 54.96 -16.41 -29.91
C ALA A 15 53.64 -15.60 -29.90
N ALA A 16 53.29 -14.96 -31.02
CA ALA A 16 52.03 -14.22 -31.13
C ALA A 16 50.81 -15.15 -31.17
N GLU A 17 50.94 -16.34 -31.77
CA GLU A 17 49.93 -17.38 -31.71
C GLU A 17 49.76 -17.93 -30.29
N ALA A 18 50.87 -18.17 -29.58
CA ALA A 18 50.86 -18.60 -28.19
C ALA A 18 50.24 -17.54 -27.26
N GLU A 19 50.52 -16.25 -27.46
CA GLU A 19 49.90 -15.17 -26.70
C GLU A 19 48.39 -15.07 -26.98
N ARG A 20 47.97 -15.21 -28.24
CA ARG A 20 46.54 -15.26 -28.60
C ARG A 20 45.86 -16.50 -28.03
N GLY A 21 46.53 -17.65 -28.03
CA GLY A 21 46.06 -18.87 -27.39
C GLY A 21 45.90 -18.69 -25.87
N ALA A 22 46.88 -18.06 -25.22
CA ALA A 22 46.82 -17.74 -23.80
C ALA A 22 45.74 -16.71 -23.45
N GLN A 23 45.54 -15.69 -24.29
CA GLN A 23 44.47 -14.71 -24.11
C GLN A 23 43.09 -15.34 -24.33
N LYS A 24 42.93 -16.23 -25.30
CA LYS A 24 41.69 -16.99 -25.50
C LYS A 24 41.42 -17.92 -24.33
N ALA A 25 42.42 -18.65 -23.86
CA ALA A 25 42.28 -19.53 -22.70
C ALA A 25 41.92 -18.74 -21.44
N LYS A 26 42.54 -17.58 -21.20
CA LYS A 26 42.16 -16.67 -20.11
C LYS A 26 40.75 -16.13 -20.27
N ALA A 27 40.36 -15.70 -21.46
CA ALA A 27 39.01 -15.20 -21.71
C ALA A 27 37.94 -16.30 -21.56
N GLU A 28 38.25 -17.54 -21.94
CA GLU A 28 37.39 -18.71 -21.73
C GLU A 28 37.30 -19.06 -20.25
N GLU A 29 38.41 -19.04 -19.51
CA GLU A 29 38.46 -19.24 -18.07
C GLU A 29 37.65 -18.14 -17.33
N ASP A 30 37.89 -16.87 -17.65
CA ASP A 30 37.15 -15.73 -17.10
C ASP A 30 35.65 -15.83 -17.42
N ALA A 31 35.28 -16.24 -18.64
CA ALA A 31 33.89 -16.48 -19.02
C ALA A 31 33.28 -17.65 -18.25
N MET A 32 34.04 -18.72 -17.97
CA MET A 32 33.62 -19.84 -17.13
C MET A 32 33.38 -19.39 -15.68
N TRP A 33 34.25 -18.54 -15.12
CA TRP A 33 34.10 -17.98 -13.77
C TRP A 33 32.91 -17.01 -13.65
N GLU A 34 32.67 -16.19 -14.67
CA GLU A 34 31.49 -15.32 -14.75
C GLU A 34 30.19 -16.13 -14.90
N ALA A 35 30.19 -17.17 -15.73
CA ALA A 35 29.04 -18.05 -15.94
C ALA A 35 28.72 -18.93 -14.71
N ALA A 36 29.73 -19.35 -13.96
CA ALA A 36 29.59 -20.08 -12.70
C ALA A 36 29.00 -19.21 -11.56
N GLY A 37 28.81 -17.90 -11.79
CA GLY A 37 28.16 -17.00 -10.85
C GLY A 37 29.06 -16.51 -9.72
N GLU A 38 30.33 -16.93 -9.70
CA GLU A 38 31.34 -16.51 -8.72
C GLU A 38 31.92 -15.11 -9.04
N GLY A 39 31.77 -14.66 -10.30
CA GLY A 39 32.04 -13.28 -10.75
C GLY A 39 30.89 -12.28 -10.54
N LYS A 40 29.71 -12.73 -10.11
CA LYS A 40 28.60 -11.80 -9.82
C LYS A 40 28.94 -10.99 -8.58
N LYS A 41 29.45 -9.77 -8.80
CA LYS A 41 29.62 -8.74 -7.77
C LYS A 41 28.44 -8.81 -6.82
N GLY A 42 28.71 -9.21 -5.57
CA GLY A 42 27.67 -9.34 -4.57
C GLY A 42 26.86 -8.04 -4.50
N LYS A 43 25.58 -8.14 -4.13
CA LYS A 43 24.63 -7.00 -4.14
C LYS A 43 25.19 -5.74 -3.45
N GLY A 44 26.10 -5.90 -2.48
CA GLY A 44 26.82 -4.81 -1.82
C GLY A 44 27.92 -4.13 -2.68
N ALA A 45 28.68 -4.88 -3.48
CA ALA A 45 29.67 -4.32 -4.41
C ALA A 45 28.99 -3.59 -5.58
N ALA A 46 27.92 -4.17 -6.13
CA ALA A 46 27.12 -3.53 -7.17
C ALA A 46 26.50 -2.20 -6.70
N ARG A 47 26.01 -2.14 -5.45
CA ARG A 47 25.50 -0.89 -4.84
C ARG A 47 26.57 0.17 -4.64
N LYS A 48 27.80 -0.23 -4.31
CA LYS A 48 28.94 0.70 -4.15
C LYS A 48 29.39 1.26 -5.50
N ASP A 49 29.46 0.43 -6.53
CA ASP A 49 29.83 0.87 -7.88
C ASP A 49 28.76 1.80 -8.49
N ASP A 50 27.47 1.48 -8.30
CA ASP A 50 26.36 2.36 -8.74
C ASP A 50 26.40 3.71 -8.02
N ALA A 51 26.58 3.71 -6.69
CA ALA A 51 26.70 4.94 -5.90
C ALA A 51 27.92 5.78 -6.32
N ALA A 52 29.07 5.15 -6.57
CA ALA A 52 30.27 5.82 -7.05
C ALA A 52 30.06 6.42 -8.45
N ASN A 53 29.42 5.68 -9.37
CA ASN A 53 29.13 6.15 -10.70
C ASN A 53 28.14 7.34 -10.68
N LYS A 54 27.11 7.27 -9.84
CA LYS A 54 26.14 8.35 -9.65
C LYS A 54 26.77 9.62 -9.07
N GLN A 55 27.71 9.48 -8.13
CA GLN A 55 28.46 10.63 -7.62
C GLN A 55 29.40 11.23 -8.67
N ALA A 56 30.06 10.39 -9.46
CA ALA A 56 30.92 10.86 -10.56
C ALA A 56 30.11 11.61 -11.63
N GLU A 57 28.94 11.10 -12.01
CA GLU A 57 28.05 11.77 -12.96
C GLU A 57 27.52 13.10 -12.39
N ALA A 58 27.10 13.14 -11.13
CA ALA A 58 26.65 14.36 -10.47
C ALA A 58 27.75 15.42 -10.38
N ALA A 59 28.99 14.99 -10.07
CA ALA A 59 30.15 15.87 -10.06
C ALA A 59 30.46 16.42 -11.46
N ARG A 60 30.39 15.58 -12.50
CA ARG A 60 30.57 15.99 -13.90
C ARG A 60 29.50 17.00 -14.33
N ARG A 61 28.23 16.73 -14.04
CA ARG A 61 27.12 17.64 -14.36
C ARG A 61 27.24 18.98 -13.63
N LYS A 62 27.67 18.96 -12.36
CA LYS A 62 27.92 20.18 -11.57
C LYS A 62 29.10 20.98 -12.13
N ALA A 63 30.16 20.31 -12.56
CA ALA A 63 31.31 20.96 -13.18
C ALA A 63 30.94 21.61 -14.53
N GLU A 64 30.15 20.93 -15.35
CA GLU A 64 29.65 21.47 -16.62
C GLU A 64 28.72 22.67 -16.41
N ALA A 65 27.79 22.59 -15.45
CA ALA A 65 26.91 23.71 -15.11
C ALA A 65 27.70 24.93 -14.61
N LYS A 66 28.71 24.70 -13.75
CA LYS A 66 29.59 25.76 -13.25
C LYS A 66 30.44 26.37 -14.37
N ALA A 67 30.93 25.57 -15.30
CA ALA A 67 31.68 26.06 -16.45
C ALA A 67 30.81 26.94 -17.37
N LEU A 68 29.53 26.58 -17.55
CA LEU A 68 28.59 27.38 -18.32
C LEU A 68 28.26 28.70 -17.60
N GLU A 69 28.04 28.68 -16.29
CA GLU A 69 27.84 29.89 -15.48
C GLU A 69 29.07 30.81 -15.52
N GLU A 70 30.28 30.25 -15.40
CA GLU A 70 31.52 31.03 -15.52
C GLU A 70 31.70 31.62 -16.92
N ALA A 71 31.29 30.89 -17.98
CA ALA A 71 31.28 31.41 -19.34
C ALA A 71 30.28 32.57 -19.51
N GLU A 72 29.08 32.47 -18.96
CA GLU A 72 28.08 33.55 -18.95
C GLU A 72 28.57 34.77 -18.15
N LEU A 73 29.16 34.55 -16.97
CA LEU A 73 29.77 35.61 -16.16
C LEU A 73 30.98 36.24 -16.86
N ALA A 74 31.78 35.47 -17.60
CA ALA A 74 32.89 35.99 -18.38
C ALA A 74 32.40 36.84 -19.57
N MET A 75 31.29 36.44 -20.21
CA MET A 75 30.63 37.26 -21.25
C MET A 75 30.05 38.55 -20.66
N MET A 76 29.43 38.48 -19.47
CA MET A 76 28.94 39.66 -18.75
C MET A 76 30.08 40.58 -18.28
N LYS A 77 31.23 40.04 -17.86
CA LYS A 77 32.40 40.82 -17.44
C LYS A 77 33.19 41.41 -18.60
N LYS A 78 33.16 40.78 -19.78
CA LYS A 78 33.72 41.32 -21.04
C LYS A 78 32.83 42.38 -21.69
N ALA A 79 31.62 42.61 -21.18
CA ALA A 79 30.87 43.81 -21.53
C ALA A 79 31.68 45.04 -21.06
N PRO A 80 32.09 45.94 -21.97
CA PRO A 80 33.05 46.99 -21.65
C PRO A 80 32.48 47.95 -20.61
N LYS A 81 33.03 47.92 -19.40
CA LYS A 81 32.89 49.02 -18.44
C LYS A 81 33.83 50.14 -18.87
N GLY A 82 33.27 51.17 -19.51
CA GLY A 82 33.94 52.47 -19.61
C GLY A 82 33.88 53.13 -20.99
N LYS A 83 32.75 53.73 -21.32
CA LYS A 83 32.65 55.16 -21.68
C LYS A 83 31.18 55.54 -21.61
N ASN A 84 30.88 56.72 -21.11
CA ASN A 84 29.53 57.26 -20.98
C ASN A 84 28.92 57.61 -22.34
N THR A 85 28.78 56.62 -23.21
CA THR A 85 27.82 56.60 -24.29
C THR A 85 26.80 55.57 -23.88
N ARG A 86 25.65 56.01 -23.34
CA ARG A 86 24.43 55.18 -23.35
C ARG A 86 24.43 54.51 -24.72
N PRO A 87 24.46 53.16 -24.83
CA PRO A 87 24.15 52.58 -26.13
C PRO A 87 22.82 53.22 -26.46
N ALA A 88 22.77 53.98 -27.56
CA ALA A 88 21.51 54.48 -28.07
C ALA A 88 20.65 53.23 -28.11
N SER A 89 19.67 53.17 -27.20
CA SER A 89 18.76 52.04 -27.06
C SER A 89 18.28 51.80 -28.46
N GLY A 90 18.83 50.76 -29.11
CA GLY A 90 18.70 50.58 -30.55
C GLY A 90 17.21 50.61 -30.78
N LYS A 91 16.72 51.58 -31.54
CA LYS A 91 15.29 51.80 -31.71
C LYS A 91 14.75 50.49 -32.28
N LEU A 92 14.19 49.65 -31.40
CA LEU A 92 13.69 48.35 -31.79
C LEU A 92 12.54 48.62 -32.74
N THR A 93 12.57 47.99 -33.90
CA THR A 93 11.48 48.12 -34.85
C THR A 93 10.22 47.56 -34.18
N GLN A 94 9.05 48.09 -34.53
CA GLN A 94 7.78 47.66 -33.94
C GLN A 94 7.58 46.13 -34.06
N ALA A 95 8.05 45.53 -35.15
CA ALA A 95 8.05 44.08 -35.36
C ALA A 95 8.93 43.34 -34.33
N GLN A 96 10.09 43.88 -33.99
CA GLN A 96 11.01 43.29 -33.02
C GLN A 96 10.52 43.45 -31.58
N ILE A 97 9.80 44.54 -31.27
CA ILE A 97 9.10 44.72 -29.99
C ILE A 97 7.98 43.67 -29.85
N ALA A 98 7.17 43.50 -30.90
CA ALA A 98 6.11 42.49 -30.90
C ALA A 98 6.66 41.06 -30.75
N GLN A 99 7.78 40.74 -31.41
CA GLN A 99 8.42 39.44 -31.32
C GLN A 99 8.98 39.17 -29.91
N ASN A 100 9.63 40.16 -29.29
CA ASN A 100 10.13 40.03 -27.92
C ASN A 100 8.98 39.86 -26.92
N LYS A 101 7.90 40.64 -27.07
CA LYS A 101 6.72 40.52 -26.20
C LYS A 101 6.05 39.15 -26.35
N ALA A 102 5.87 38.66 -27.57
CA ALA A 102 5.32 37.33 -27.83
C ALA A 102 6.21 36.21 -27.27
N LYS A 103 7.54 36.39 -27.27
CA LYS A 103 8.47 35.45 -26.65
C LYS A 103 8.36 35.45 -25.13
N GLN A 104 8.27 36.63 -24.51
CA GLN A 104 8.07 36.78 -23.06
C GLN A 104 6.74 36.18 -22.61
N GLU A 105 5.64 36.46 -23.32
CA GLU A 105 4.32 35.90 -23.01
C GLU A 105 4.32 34.36 -23.11
N LYS A 106 5.00 33.78 -24.11
CA LYS A 106 5.16 32.32 -24.23
C LYS A 106 5.98 31.73 -23.09
N GLU A 107 7.04 32.39 -22.67
CA GLU A 107 7.90 31.93 -21.57
C GLU A 107 7.17 32.02 -20.22
N GLU A 108 6.42 33.09 -19.98
CA GLU A 108 5.57 33.23 -18.81
C GLU A 108 4.45 32.20 -18.78
N ALA A 109 3.79 31.95 -19.92
CA ALA A 109 2.78 30.91 -20.04
C ALA A 109 3.37 29.51 -19.78
N ALA A 110 4.57 29.23 -20.30
CA ALA A 110 5.26 27.97 -20.02
C ALA A 110 5.63 27.84 -18.54
N ARG A 111 6.09 28.92 -17.90
CA ARG A 111 6.40 28.94 -16.46
C ARG A 111 5.14 28.73 -15.61
N GLN A 112 4.03 29.39 -15.96
CA GLN A 112 2.76 29.19 -15.28
C GLN A 112 2.23 27.76 -15.45
N ALA A 113 2.34 27.19 -16.65
CA ALA A 113 1.97 25.80 -16.90
C ALA A 113 2.81 24.82 -16.06
N GLN A 114 4.13 25.05 -15.94
CA GLN A 114 4.99 24.25 -15.09
C GLN A 114 4.64 24.37 -13.60
N LEU A 115 4.30 25.58 -13.12
CA LEU A 115 3.84 25.77 -11.74
C LEU A 115 2.50 25.10 -11.47
N ALA A 116 1.55 25.19 -12.41
CA ALA A 116 0.27 24.51 -12.32
C ALA A 116 0.45 22.99 -12.32
N GLU A 117 1.32 22.45 -13.17
CA GLU A 117 1.66 21.03 -13.16
C GLU A 117 2.34 20.60 -11.85
N ALA A 118 3.26 21.40 -11.31
CA ALA A 118 3.88 21.13 -10.02
C ALA A 118 2.86 21.12 -8.88
N GLN A 119 1.90 22.05 -8.88
CA GLN A 119 0.78 22.07 -7.94
C GLN A 119 -0.14 20.86 -8.12
N ARG A 120 -0.43 20.42 -9.35
CA ARG A 120 -1.22 19.21 -9.60
C ARG A 120 -0.56 17.92 -9.13
N ARG A 121 0.78 17.87 -9.12
CA ARG A 121 1.56 16.71 -8.65
C ARG A 121 1.69 16.67 -7.13
N GLN A 122 1.43 17.78 -6.44
CA GLN A 122 1.46 17.85 -4.99
C GLN A 122 0.04 17.74 -4.45
N VAL A 123 -0.16 16.85 -3.49
CA VAL A 123 -1.41 16.80 -2.74
C VAL A 123 -1.36 17.94 -1.73
N SER A 124 -2.42 18.75 -1.65
CA SER A 124 -2.48 19.83 -0.66
C SER A 124 -2.46 19.25 0.75
N GLU A 125 -1.94 20.00 1.72
CA GLU A 125 -1.91 19.57 3.12
C GLU A 125 -3.32 19.21 3.63
N SER A 126 -4.33 19.98 3.23
CA SER A 126 -5.74 19.69 3.55
C SER A 126 -6.30 18.42 2.91
N ASP A 127 -5.83 18.06 1.71
CA ASP A 127 -6.26 16.82 1.06
C ASP A 127 -5.53 15.61 1.64
N TYR A 128 -4.26 15.79 2.03
CA TYR A 128 -3.50 14.78 2.74
C TYR A 128 -4.11 14.49 4.11
N GLU A 129 -4.51 15.52 4.86
CA GLU A 129 -5.19 15.38 6.15
C GLU A 129 -6.47 14.56 6.01
N LYS A 130 -7.30 14.81 4.99
CA LYS A 130 -8.51 14.00 4.71
C LYS A 130 -8.20 12.55 4.33
N MET A 131 -7.07 12.28 3.66
CA MET A 131 -6.67 10.92 3.30
C MET A 131 -6.16 10.13 4.50
N VAL A 132 -5.51 10.82 5.46
CA VAL A 132 -4.91 10.20 6.65
C VAL A 132 -5.92 10.06 7.78
N ASP A 133 -6.82 11.03 7.97
CA ASP A 133 -7.79 11.07 9.07
C ASP A 133 -9.04 10.19 8.81
N VAL A 134 -8.89 9.14 8.01
CA VAL A 134 -9.95 8.15 7.80
C VAL A 134 -10.01 7.26 9.03
N SER A 135 -11.00 7.52 9.89
CA SER A 135 -11.26 6.71 11.07
C SER A 135 -11.50 5.25 10.68
N ASN A 136 -10.71 4.33 11.26
CA ASN A 136 -10.88 2.89 11.02
C ASN A 136 -12.12 2.38 11.77
N THR A 137 -13.23 2.23 11.03
CA THR A 137 -14.50 1.82 11.59
C THR A 137 -14.59 0.34 11.97
N ASN A 138 -13.60 -0.48 11.59
CA ASN A 138 -13.56 -1.90 11.96
C ASN A 138 -13.27 -2.14 13.45
N ARG A 139 -12.87 -1.09 14.18
CA ARG A 139 -12.59 -1.15 15.63
C ARG A 139 -13.73 -0.56 16.48
N HIS A 140 -14.80 -0.07 15.86
CA HIS A 140 -15.97 0.38 16.62
C HIS A 140 -16.83 -0.83 16.97
N ASP A 141 -16.88 -1.15 18.26
CA ASP A 141 -17.81 -2.15 18.81
C ASP A 141 -19.28 -1.64 18.80
N ASP A 142 -19.50 -0.38 18.42
CA ASP A 142 -20.80 0.28 18.35
C ASP A 142 -21.57 -0.05 17.05
N VAL A 143 -20.96 -0.80 16.11
CA VAL A 143 -21.57 -1.17 14.84
C VAL A 143 -22.39 -2.45 15.01
N ILE A 144 -23.71 -2.31 15.03
CA ILE A 144 -24.60 -3.46 15.11
C ILE A 144 -24.77 -4.10 13.72
N GLU A 145 -24.05 -5.19 13.48
CA GLU A 145 -24.19 -5.99 12.25
C GLU A 145 -25.41 -6.92 12.32
N ALA A 146 -26.49 -6.56 11.64
CA ALA A 146 -27.66 -7.43 11.48
C ALA A 146 -27.66 -8.13 10.11
N ARG A 147 -27.44 -9.45 10.10
CA ARG A 147 -27.43 -10.27 8.86
C ARG A 147 -28.79 -10.88 8.49
N SER A 148 -29.80 -10.71 9.34
CA SER A 148 -31.16 -11.18 9.12
C SER A 148 -32.17 -10.09 9.45
N VAL A 149 -33.36 -10.19 8.86
CA VAL A 149 -34.47 -9.24 9.11
C VAL A 149 -34.81 -9.20 10.60
N GLU A 150 -34.86 -10.36 11.25
CA GLU A 150 -35.12 -10.47 12.69
C GLU A 150 -34.03 -9.80 13.54
N ALA A 151 -32.75 -9.99 13.17
CA ALA A 151 -31.63 -9.36 13.86
C ALA A 151 -31.65 -7.83 13.68
N ALA A 152 -32.09 -7.34 12.52
CA ALA A 152 -32.19 -5.91 12.24
C ALA A 152 -33.33 -5.27 13.05
N LEU A 153 -34.48 -5.95 13.13
CA LEU A 153 -35.61 -5.51 13.95
C LEU A 153 -35.25 -5.50 15.44
N SER A 154 -34.54 -6.52 15.93
CA SER A 154 -34.07 -6.57 17.31
C SER A 154 -33.04 -5.50 17.63
N ALA A 155 -32.13 -5.18 16.70
CA ALA A 155 -31.14 -4.13 16.85
C ALA A 155 -31.77 -2.73 16.91
N LEU A 156 -32.88 -2.53 16.18
CA LEU A 156 -33.60 -1.26 16.12
C LEU A 156 -34.60 -1.08 17.27
N SER A 157 -35.03 -2.17 17.91
CA SER A 157 -35.90 -2.14 19.09
C SER A 157 -35.13 -1.76 20.35
N VAL A 158 -34.81 -0.47 20.49
CA VAL A 158 -34.27 0.09 21.74
C VAL A 158 -35.45 0.62 22.55
N GLY A 159 -36.02 -0.24 23.42
CA GLY A 159 -36.91 0.20 24.49
C GLY A 159 -38.40 -0.19 24.41
N ASP A 160 -38.80 -1.09 23.52
CA ASP A 160 -40.17 -1.66 23.51
C ASP A 160 -40.14 -3.18 23.80
N GLU A 161 -39.60 -3.56 24.95
CA GLU A 161 -39.95 -4.84 25.56
C GLU A 161 -41.26 -4.66 26.33
N GLY A 162 -42.37 -4.47 25.59
CA GLY A 162 -43.69 -4.88 26.08
C GLY A 162 -43.63 -6.36 26.53
N PRO A 163 -44.58 -6.86 27.35
CA PRO A 163 -44.48 -8.16 28.00
C PRO A 163 -44.19 -9.28 26.99
N ASP A 164 -42.90 -9.59 26.91
CA ASP A 164 -42.27 -10.26 25.78
C ASP A 164 -42.88 -11.65 25.58
N GLU A 165 -43.40 -11.95 24.39
CA GLU A 165 -43.94 -13.28 24.07
C GLU A 165 -42.88 -14.38 24.29
N ARG A 166 -41.58 -14.04 24.18
CA ARG A 166 -40.47 -14.94 24.53
C ARG A 166 -40.40 -15.17 26.05
N THR A 167 -40.73 -14.18 26.87
CA THR A 167 -40.87 -14.37 28.33
C THR A 167 -42.13 -15.14 28.70
N ALA A 168 -43.24 -15.01 27.97
CA ALA A 168 -44.46 -15.77 28.23
C ALA A 168 -44.26 -17.28 28.00
N THR A 169 -43.63 -17.65 26.89
CA THR A 169 -43.26 -19.06 26.61
C THR A 169 -42.22 -19.58 27.60
N ARG A 170 -41.24 -18.76 28.01
CA ARG A 170 -40.25 -19.10 29.05
C ARG A 170 -40.90 -19.29 30.43
N ARG A 171 -41.83 -18.41 30.83
CA ARG A 171 -42.61 -18.52 32.08
C ARG A 171 -43.46 -19.79 32.09
N ARG A 172 -44.12 -20.11 30.98
CA ARG A 172 -44.90 -21.34 30.82
C ARG A 172 -44.04 -22.60 31.01
N LYS A 173 -42.85 -22.63 30.38
CA LYS A 173 -41.91 -23.76 30.51
C LYS A 173 -41.37 -23.88 31.95
N ALA A 174 -40.98 -22.78 32.56
CA ALA A 174 -40.49 -22.76 33.94
C ALA A 174 -41.56 -23.21 34.94
N ALA A 175 -42.81 -22.77 34.77
CA ALA A 175 -43.93 -23.18 35.61
C ALA A 175 -44.24 -24.68 35.48
N TYR A 176 -44.13 -25.25 34.27
CA TYR A 176 -44.28 -26.69 34.06
C TYR A 176 -43.16 -27.50 34.72
N GLU A 177 -41.91 -27.05 34.60
CA GLU A 177 -40.74 -27.73 35.16
C GLU A 177 -40.80 -27.77 36.69
N ALA A 178 -41.13 -26.65 37.34
CA ALA A 178 -41.33 -26.59 38.78
C ALA A 178 -42.49 -27.51 39.26
N TYR A 179 -43.57 -27.61 38.50
CA TYR A 179 -44.67 -28.52 38.82
C TYR A 179 -44.27 -29.99 38.63
N PHE A 180 -43.52 -30.28 37.58
CA PHE A 180 -43.03 -31.62 37.27
C PHE A 180 -42.11 -32.16 38.36
N GLU A 181 -41.16 -31.36 38.84
CA GLU A 181 -40.24 -31.76 39.91
C GLU A 181 -40.97 -32.08 41.22
N ARG A 182 -42.02 -31.32 41.56
CA ARG A 182 -42.85 -31.55 42.75
C ARG A 182 -43.72 -32.79 42.66
N GLN A 183 -44.27 -33.07 41.48
CA GLN A 183 -45.24 -34.16 41.26
C GLN A 183 -44.59 -35.50 40.89
N LEU A 184 -43.37 -35.47 40.33
CA LEU A 184 -42.65 -36.67 39.94
C LEU A 184 -42.41 -37.68 41.10
N PRO A 185 -41.96 -37.29 42.31
CA PRO A 185 -41.80 -38.24 43.41
C PRO A 185 -43.13 -38.84 43.85
N LEU A 186 -44.18 -38.02 44.01
CA LEU A 186 -45.52 -38.47 44.39
C LEU A 186 -46.08 -39.50 43.39
N MET A 187 -45.90 -39.25 42.09
CA MET A 187 -46.35 -40.17 41.03
C MET A 187 -45.56 -41.48 40.97
N LYS A 188 -44.28 -41.45 41.35
CA LYS A 188 -43.46 -42.68 41.44
C LYS A 188 -43.87 -43.55 42.62
N ASP A 189 -44.29 -42.94 43.73
CA ASP A 189 -44.76 -43.64 44.91
C ASP A 189 -46.15 -44.25 44.69
N GLU A 190 -47.06 -43.53 44.03
CA GLU A 190 -48.42 -44.02 43.74
C GLU A 190 -48.46 -45.15 42.71
N LYS A 191 -47.60 -45.09 41.68
CA LYS A 191 -47.58 -46.05 40.58
C LYS A 191 -46.15 -46.42 40.22
N PRO A 192 -45.47 -47.28 41.00
CA PRO A 192 -44.12 -47.70 40.67
C PRO A 192 -44.10 -48.52 39.37
N GLY A 193 -43.07 -48.32 38.54
CA GLY A 193 -42.80 -49.14 37.36
C GLY A 193 -43.26 -48.57 36.00
N LEU A 194 -43.77 -47.33 35.94
CA LEU A 194 -44.06 -46.66 34.66
C LEU A 194 -42.80 -46.02 34.06
N LYS A 195 -42.81 -45.81 32.74
CA LYS A 195 -41.72 -45.08 32.04
C LYS A 195 -41.84 -43.58 32.31
N LEU A 196 -40.70 -42.88 32.38
CA LEU A 196 -40.65 -41.42 32.59
C LEU A 196 -41.57 -40.63 31.63
N ALA A 197 -41.68 -41.07 30.38
CA ALA A 197 -42.56 -40.46 29.38
C ALA A 197 -44.05 -40.55 29.75
N GLN A 198 -44.47 -41.66 30.39
CA GLN A 198 -45.85 -41.86 30.83
C GLN A 198 -46.16 -40.97 32.04
N TYR A 199 -45.25 -40.90 33.02
CA TYR A 199 -45.38 -39.94 34.14
C TYR A 199 -45.44 -38.50 33.64
N LYS A 200 -44.59 -38.13 32.66
CA LYS A 200 -44.60 -36.80 32.06
C LYS A 200 -45.95 -36.47 31.40
N SER A 201 -46.55 -37.41 30.69
CA SER A 201 -47.89 -37.25 30.09
C SER A 201 -48.97 -37.05 31.15
N MET A 202 -48.98 -37.88 32.19
CA MET A 202 -49.95 -37.79 33.28
C MET A 202 -49.82 -36.49 34.09
N ILE A 203 -48.58 -36.10 34.43
CA ILE A 203 -48.27 -34.86 35.15
C ILE A 203 -48.64 -33.64 34.29
N PHE A 204 -48.43 -33.69 32.97
CA PHE A 204 -48.83 -32.63 32.07
C PHE A 204 -50.36 -32.44 32.00
N GLU A 205 -51.13 -33.52 32.00
CA GLU A 205 -52.61 -33.44 32.06
C GLU A 205 -53.12 -32.86 33.38
N LEU A 206 -52.47 -33.17 34.50
CA LEU A 206 -52.78 -32.55 35.78
C LEU A 206 -52.38 -31.06 35.79
N TRP A 207 -51.21 -30.73 35.25
CA TRP A 207 -50.70 -29.36 35.17
C TRP A 207 -51.59 -28.44 34.33
N LYS A 208 -52.17 -28.93 33.24
CA LYS A 208 -53.13 -28.16 32.43
C LYS A 208 -54.35 -27.68 33.24
N LYS A 209 -54.71 -28.39 34.31
CA LYS A 209 -55.85 -28.06 35.20
C LYS A 209 -55.40 -27.35 36.48
N ASP A 210 -54.10 -27.29 36.73
CA ASP A 210 -53.54 -26.74 37.95
C ASP A 210 -53.56 -25.19 37.93
N PRO A 211 -53.82 -24.52 39.06
CA PRO A 211 -53.78 -23.07 39.16
C PRO A 211 -52.38 -22.47 38.96
N SER A 212 -51.32 -23.28 39.03
CA SER A 212 -49.93 -22.86 38.80
C SER A 212 -49.59 -22.72 37.31
N ASN A 213 -50.49 -23.08 36.39
CA ASN A 213 -50.30 -22.82 34.97
C ASN A 213 -50.61 -21.34 34.66
N PRO A 214 -49.65 -20.56 34.12
CA PRO A 214 -49.88 -19.18 33.73
C PRO A 214 -51.08 -18.98 32.79
N GLU A 215 -51.42 -19.97 31.98
CA GLU A 215 -52.58 -19.93 31.07
C GLU A 215 -53.94 -20.00 31.81
N ASN A 216 -53.97 -20.55 33.02
CA ASN A 216 -55.16 -20.61 33.86
C ASN A 216 -55.27 -19.38 34.76
N ALA A 217 -54.14 -18.82 35.19
CA ALA A 217 -54.09 -17.56 35.92
C ALA A 217 -54.58 -16.37 35.07
N ALA A 218 -54.31 -16.39 33.75
CA ALA A 218 -54.77 -15.37 32.81
C ALA A 218 -56.27 -15.45 32.45
N LYS A 219 -56.99 -16.49 32.90
CA LYS A 219 -58.44 -16.67 32.66
C LYS A 219 -59.33 -16.25 33.84
N LYS A 220 -58.73 -15.83 34.95
CA LYS A 220 -59.41 -15.19 36.09
C LYS A 220 -59.36 -13.68 35.96
#